data_AF-A0A0P9TNH4-F1
#
_entry.id   AF-A0A0P9TNH4-F1
#
_cell.length_a   1.000
_cell.length_b   1.000
_cell.length_c   1.000
_cell.angle_alpha   90.00
_cell.angle_beta   90.00
_cell.angle_gamma   90.00
#
_symmetry.space_group_name_H-M   'P 1'
#
loop_
_entity.id
_entity.type
_entity.pdbx_description
1 polymer ?
#
loop_
_entity_poly.entity_id
_entity_poly.type
_entity_poly.pdbx_seq_one_letter_code
_entity_poly.pdbx_strand_id
1 'polypeptide(L)'
;MTHPAITAQLVVAAEDLGLARQGLQDTLDYLREQGRPWALSNLQSLVDDPYVISKVGDLQIRLDVAAALLERAQRLEASPEQRLIASSEAVIASADALQAVGNIQYELTGQRPPSPARSEREPLRWHYQVIGNQRLNGVVPPQLQE
;
A
#
# COMPACT_ATOMS: atom_id res chain seq x y z
N MET A 1 -5.51 2.93 -26.69
CA MET A 1 -6.41 2.22 -25.74
C MET A 1 -5.55 1.65 -24.61
N THR A 2 -6.00 1.71 -23.36
CA THR A 2 -5.24 1.15 -22.22
C THR A 2 -5.41 -0.37 -22.19
N HIS A 3 -4.31 -1.10 -22.04
CA HIS A 3 -4.29 -2.57 -21.95
C HIS A 3 -5.12 -3.06 -20.74
N PRO A 4 -5.95 -4.11 -20.85
CA PRO A 4 -6.83 -4.57 -19.77
C PRO A 4 -6.06 -4.89 -18.47
N ALA A 5 -4.88 -5.50 -18.57
CA ALA A 5 -4.03 -5.77 -17.41
C ALA A 5 -3.62 -4.49 -16.65
N ILE A 6 -3.28 -3.41 -17.37
CA ILE A 6 -2.93 -2.12 -16.76
C ILE A 6 -4.14 -1.56 -16.01
N THR A 7 -5.32 -1.59 -16.64
CA THR A 7 -6.56 -1.10 -16.00
C THR A 7 -6.86 -1.88 -14.72
N ALA A 8 -6.75 -3.21 -14.74
CA ALA A 8 -6.98 -4.04 -13.57
C ALA A 8 -5.97 -3.73 -12.44
N GLN A 9 -4.68 -3.59 -12.76
CA GLN A 9 -3.65 -3.23 -11.77
C GLN A 9 -3.90 -1.86 -11.13
N LEU A 10 -4.31 -0.86 -11.92
CA LEU A 10 -4.64 0.47 -11.38
C LEU A 10 -5.85 0.43 -10.44
N VAL A 11 -6.86 -0.38 -10.74
CA VAL A 11 -8.03 -0.59 -9.86
C VAL A 11 -7.59 -1.23 -8.54
N VAL A 12 -6.82 -2.32 -8.60
CA VAL A 12 -6.28 -2.99 -7.41
C VAL A 12 -5.47 -2.02 -6.54
N ALA A 13 -4.57 -1.24 -7.16
CA ALA A 13 -3.74 -0.29 -6.43
C ALA A 13 -4.56 0.83 -5.77
N ALA A 14 -5.61 1.32 -6.44
CA ALA A 14 -6.51 2.33 -5.90
C ALA A 14 -7.34 1.77 -4.73
N GLU A 15 -7.86 0.55 -4.84
CA GLU A 15 -8.58 -0.13 -3.76
C GLU A 15 -7.70 -0.32 -2.53
N ASP A 16 -6.48 -0.85 -2.69
CA ASP A 16 -5.56 -1.08 -1.59
C ASP A 16 -5.16 0.23 -0.90
N LEU A 17 -4.88 1.28 -1.67
CA LEU A 17 -4.59 2.60 -1.12
C LEU A 17 -5.80 3.19 -0.36
N GLY A 18 -7.02 3.01 -0.87
CA GLY A 18 -8.24 3.44 -0.22
C GLY A 18 -8.44 2.76 1.13
N LEU A 19 -8.27 1.43 1.17
CA LEU A 19 -8.35 0.64 2.40
C LEU A 19 -7.24 1.02 3.40
N ALA A 20 -6.02 1.26 2.91
CA ALA A 20 -4.90 1.67 3.76
C ALA A 20 -5.15 3.05 4.41
N ARG A 21 -5.72 4.00 3.66
CA ARG A 21 -6.11 5.32 4.19
C ARG A 21 -7.21 5.20 5.24
N GLN A 22 -8.24 4.39 4.97
CA GLN A 22 -9.30 4.15 5.94
C GLN A 22 -8.74 3.52 7.22
N GLY A 23 -7.91 2.48 7.10
CA GLY A 23 -7.31 1.82 8.27
C GLY A 23 -6.41 2.75 9.09
N LEU A 24 -5.66 3.66 8.45
CA LEU A 24 -4.91 4.68 9.17
C LEU A 24 -5.84 5.62 9.92
N GLN A 25 -6.90 6.10 9.28
CA GLN A 25 -7.88 6.99 9.92
C GLN A 25 -8.53 6.32 11.13
N ASP A 26 -9.00 5.08 10.99
CA ASP A 26 -9.57 4.29 12.08
C ASP A 26 -8.57 4.13 13.24
N THR A 27 -7.30 3.90 12.91
CA THR A 27 -6.23 3.79 13.92
C THR A 27 -6.01 5.12 14.64
N LEU A 28 -5.96 6.24 13.92
CA LEU A 28 -5.80 7.57 14.51
C LEU A 28 -6.95 7.93 15.44
N ASP A 29 -8.18 7.61 15.05
CA ASP A 29 -9.37 7.88 15.86
C ASP A 29 -9.37 7.01 17.13
N TYR A 30 -9.03 5.72 17.00
CA TYR A 30 -8.83 4.85 18.16
C TYR A 30 -7.77 5.40 19.13
N LEU A 31 -6.60 5.82 18.62
CA LEU A 31 -5.51 6.33 19.45
C LEU A 31 -5.91 7.59 20.22
N ARG A 32 -6.73 8.47 19.62
CA ARG A 32 -7.20 9.71 20.24
C ARG A 32 -8.32 9.48 21.26
N GLU A 33 -9.22 8.55 20.98
CA GLU A 33 -10.45 8.38 21.75
C GLU A 33 -10.38 7.26 22.80
N GLN A 34 -9.63 6.20 22.51
CA GLN A 34 -9.65 4.94 23.27
C GLN A 34 -8.25 4.48 23.72
N GLY A 35 -7.20 4.99 23.07
CA GLY A 35 -5.82 4.63 23.32
C GLY A 35 -5.40 4.86 24.76
N ARG A 36 -4.85 3.82 25.41
CA ARG A 36 -4.31 3.92 26.77
C ARG A 36 -2.78 3.82 26.74
N PRO A 37 -2.06 4.71 27.45
CA PRO A 37 -0.61 4.58 27.57
C PRO A 37 -0.25 3.25 28.23
N TRP A 38 0.92 2.71 27.90
CA TRP A 38 1.42 1.50 28.53
C TRP A 38 1.52 1.69 30.05
N ALA A 39 1.09 0.69 30.82
CA ALA A 39 0.97 0.81 32.28
C ALA A 39 2.29 1.15 33.00
N LEU A 40 3.44 0.82 32.40
CA LEU A 40 4.77 1.14 32.93
C LEU A 40 5.39 2.40 32.30
N SER A 41 4.68 3.07 31.41
CA SER A 41 5.08 4.38 30.89
C SER A 41 4.66 5.49 31.84
N ASN A 42 5.42 6.59 31.83
CA ASN A 42 5.16 7.80 32.61
C ASN A 42 4.18 8.75 31.88
N LEU A 43 3.57 8.30 30.79
CA LEU A 43 2.74 9.11 29.90
C LEU A 43 1.30 9.16 30.38
N GLN A 44 0.67 10.32 30.21
CA GLN A 44 -0.76 10.50 30.50
C GLN A 44 -1.64 10.10 29.32
N SER A 45 -1.11 10.18 28.09
CA SER A 45 -1.81 9.84 26.86
C SER A 45 -0.95 8.99 25.94
N LEU A 46 -1.57 8.04 25.24
CA LEU A 46 -0.88 7.18 24.28
C LEU A 46 -0.38 7.98 23.06
N VAL A 47 -1.04 9.08 22.70
CA VAL A 47 -0.66 9.92 21.55
C VAL A 47 0.64 10.70 21.79
N ASP A 48 1.10 10.78 23.05
CA ASP A 48 2.38 11.38 23.41
C ASP A 48 3.53 10.37 23.37
N ASP A 49 3.25 9.09 23.09
CA ASP A 49 4.26 8.04 23.02
C ASP A 49 5.14 8.21 21.76
N PRO A 50 6.46 8.43 21.88
CA PRO A 50 7.35 8.58 20.73
C PRO A 50 7.34 7.38 19.79
N TYR A 51 7.09 6.17 20.31
CA TYR A 51 6.94 4.98 19.49
C TYR A 51 5.71 5.07 18.58
N VAL A 52 4.56 5.43 19.15
CA VAL A 52 3.30 5.59 18.41
C VAL A 52 3.42 6.70 17.36
N ILE A 53 3.98 7.85 17.75
CA ILE A 53 4.24 8.97 16.83
C ILE A 53 5.11 8.52 15.65
N SER A 54 6.19 7.78 15.91
CA SER A 54 7.07 7.27 14.87
C SER A 54 6.36 6.29 13.93
N LYS A 55 5.48 5.43 14.44
CA LYS A 55 4.70 4.51 13.60
C LYS A 55 3.73 5.24 12.69
N VAL A 56 3.00 6.22 13.22
CA VAL A 56 2.10 7.05 12.42
C VAL A 56 2.87 7.77 11.31
N GLY A 57 4.05 8.32 11.61
CA GLY A 57 4.92 8.94 10.61
C GLY A 57 5.36 7.98 9.50
N ASP A 58 5.81 6.77 9.85
CA ASP A 58 6.18 5.74 8.86
C ASP A 58 4.99 5.34 7.96
N LEU A 59 3.80 5.15 8.54
CA LEU A 59 2.59 4.83 7.77
C LEU A 59 2.22 5.94 6.79
N GLN A 60 2.29 7.21 7.22
CA GLN A 60 1.98 8.35 6.36
C GLN A 60 2.90 8.39 5.15
N ILE A 61 4.21 8.20 5.36
CA ILE A 61 5.18 8.16 4.25
C ILE A 61 4.90 7.01 3.28
N ARG A 62 4.55 5.83 3.77
CA ARG A 62 4.18 4.68 2.91
C ARG A 62 2.94 4.96 2.07
N LEU A 63 1.92 5.59 2.66
CA LEU A 63 0.71 6.00 1.94
C LEU A 63 1.02 7.04 0.86
N ASP A 64 1.87 8.02 1.17
CA ASP A 64 2.25 9.07 0.22
C ASP A 64 3.06 8.50 -0.94
N VAL A 65 3.97 7.55 -0.69
CA VAL A 65 4.71 6.82 -1.73
C VAL A 65 3.76 6.01 -2.62
N ALA A 66 2.82 5.28 -2.02
CA ALA A 66 1.82 4.52 -2.77
C ALA A 66 0.93 5.44 -3.62
N ALA A 67 0.49 6.56 -3.07
CA ALA A 67 -0.29 7.57 -3.77
C ALA A 67 0.48 8.17 -4.95
N ALA A 68 1.74 8.55 -4.75
CA ALA A 68 2.59 9.12 -5.79
C ALA A 68 2.86 8.12 -6.93
N LEU A 69 3.06 6.84 -6.61
CA LEU A 69 3.27 5.80 -7.64
C LEU A 69 1.99 5.49 -8.43
N LEU A 70 0.83 5.44 -7.76
CA LEU A 70 -0.45 5.30 -8.43
C LEU A 70 -0.74 6.49 -9.36
N GLU A 71 -0.55 7.71 -8.85
CA GLU A 71 -0.71 8.94 -9.60
C GLU A 71 0.23 9.00 -10.81
N ARG A 72 1.49 8.60 -10.63
CA ARG A 72 2.45 8.43 -11.72
C ARG A 72 1.94 7.46 -12.77
N ALA A 73 1.48 6.27 -12.36
CA ALA A 73 1.01 5.24 -13.27
C ALA A 73 -0.25 5.67 -14.06
N GLN A 74 -1.14 6.45 -13.45
CA GLN A 74 -2.34 6.98 -14.09
C GLN A 74 -2.04 8.04 -15.15
N ARG A 75 -1.04 8.90 -14.91
CA ARG A 75 -0.70 10.02 -15.80
C ARG A 75 0.42 9.71 -16.78
N LEU A 76 1.01 8.52 -16.70
CA LEU A 76 2.16 8.17 -17.53
C LEU A 76 1.76 8.03 -19.01
N GLU A 77 2.16 9.01 -19.81
CA GLU A 77 2.06 9.01 -21.26
C GLU A 77 3.33 8.39 -21.87
N ALA A 78 3.38 7.06 -21.89
CA ALA A 78 4.57 6.31 -22.30
C ALA A 78 4.20 4.99 -23.01
N SER A 79 5.21 4.17 -23.33
CA SER A 79 4.96 2.88 -23.99
C SER A 79 4.08 1.95 -23.12
N PRO A 80 3.34 1.00 -23.71
CA PRO A 80 2.55 0.03 -22.95
C PRO A 80 3.38 -0.72 -21.89
N GLU A 81 4.64 -1.03 -22.23
CA GLU A 81 5.61 -1.64 -21.31
C GLU A 81 5.87 -0.75 -20.09
N GLN A 82 6.26 0.51 -20.31
CA GLN A 82 6.54 1.45 -19.22
C GLN A 82 5.32 1.69 -18.34
N ARG A 83 4.12 1.71 -18.93
CA ARG A 83 2.87 1.85 -18.21
C ARG A 83 2.53 0.62 -17.37
N LEU A 84 2.78 -0.59 -17.87
CA LEU A 84 2.57 -1.81 -17.10
C LEU A 84 3.56 -1.94 -15.93
N ILE A 85 4.82 -1.52 -16.13
CA ILE A 85 5.80 -1.43 -15.03
C ILE A 85 5.31 -0.43 -13.97
N ALA A 86 4.86 0.76 -14.38
CA ALA A 86 4.36 1.76 -13.45
C ALA A 86 3.11 1.27 -12.67
N SER A 87 2.17 0.59 -13.33
CA SER A 87 1.01 0.02 -12.63
C SER A 87 1.40 -1.12 -11.68
N SER A 88 2.39 -1.94 -12.03
CA SER A 88 2.91 -2.99 -11.13
C SER A 88 3.61 -2.41 -9.90
N GLU A 89 4.37 -1.32 -10.05
CA GLU A 89 4.98 -0.61 -8.92
C GLU A 89 3.92 0.00 -8.01
N ALA A 90 2.85 0.57 -8.58
CA ALA A 90 1.73 1.09 -7.80
C ALA A 90 1.04 -0.01 -6.98
N VAL A 91 0.78 -1.18 -7.57
CA VAL A 91 0.20 -2.35 -6.87
C VAL A 91 1.06 -2.79 -5.69
N ILE A 92 2.38 -2.88 -5.89
CA ILE A 92 3.30 -3.25 -4.81
C ILE A 92 3.23 -2.22 -3.67
N ALA A 93 3.38 -0.94 -4.00
CA ALA A 93 3.43 0.11 -2.98
C ALA A 93 2.12 0.24 -2.20
N SER A 94 0.96 0.14 -2.87
CA SER A 94 -0.34 0.18 -2.21
C SER A 94 -0.56 -1.04 -1.30
N ALA A 95 -0.16 -2.23 -1.74
CA ALA A 95 -0.31 -3.45 -0.96
C ALA A 95 0.62 -3.46 0.27
N ASP A 96 1.86 -2.96 0.12
CA ASP A 96 2.80 -2.81 1.23
C ASP A 96 2.31 -1.77 2.25
N ALA A 97 1.74 -0.66 1.79
CA ALA A 97 1.12 0.34 2.65
C ALA A 97 -0.09 -0.25 3.41
N LEU A 98 -0.99 -0.95 2.72
CA LEU A 98 -2.14 -1.62 3.33
C LEU A 98 -1.72 -2.64 4.40
N GLN A 99 -0.70 -3.45 4.10
CA GLN A 99 -0.18 -4.42 5.06
C GLN A 99 0.46 -3.74 6.27
N ALA A 100 1.23 -2.67 6.06
CA ALA A 100 1.84 -1.91 7.15
C ALA A 100 0.77 -1.31 8.07
N VAL A 101 -0.26 -0.68 7.49
CA VAL A 101 -1.40 -0.13 8.25
C VAL A 101 -2.10 -1.23 9.05
N GLY A 102 -2.44 -2.36 8.42
CA GLY A 102 -3.12 -3.46 9.11
C GLY A 102 -2.30 -4.06 10.25
N ASN A 103 -0.98 -4.11 10.13
CA ASN A 103 -0.09 -4.57 11.19
C ASN A 103 -0.08 -3.60 12.38
N ILE A 104 0.06 -2.30 12.13
CA ILE A 104 0.06 -1.29 13.19
C ILE A 104 -1.32 -1.15 13.85
N GLN A 105 -2.39 -1.24 13.08
CA GLN A 105 -3.75 -1.24 13.63
C GLN A 105 -3.93 -2.42 14.59
N TYR A 106 -3.49 -3.63 14.21
CA TYR A 106 -3.54 -4.77 15.11
C TYR A 106 -2.67 -4.58 16.34
N GLU A 107 -1.46 -4.06 16.16
CA GLU A 107 -0.51 -3.81 17.24
C GLU A 107 -1.04 -2.81 18.29
N LEU A 108 -1.65 -1.70 17.84
CA LEU A 108 -2.05 -0.60 18.71
C LEU A 108 -3.50 -0.71 19.22
N THR A 109 -4.37 -1.38 18.48
CA THR A 109 -5.81 -1.45 18.78
C THR A 109 -6.30 -2.85 19.11
N GLY A 110 -5.51 -3.88 18.82
CA GLY A 110 -5.93 -5.30 18.88
C GLY A 110 -6.90 -5.71 17.77
N GLN A 111 -7.36 -4.76 16.95
CA GLN A 111 -8.29 -5.02 15.85
C GLN A 111 -7.53 -5.29 14.56
N ARG A 112 -7.98 -6.29 13.80
CA ARG A 112 -7.49 -6.53 12.45
C ARG A 112 -8.59 -6.16 11.45
N PRO A 113 -8.35 -5.23 10.52
CA PRO A 113 -9.33 -4.94 9.48
C PRO A 113 -9.51 -6.16 8.58
N PRO A 114 -10.70 -6.34 7.98
CA PRO A 114 -10.90 -7.36 6.96
C PRO A 114 -9.92 -7.12 5.80
N SER A 115 -9.12 -8.12 5.47
CA SER A 115 -8.26 -8.08 4.28
C SER A 115 -9.12 -8.40 3.05
N PRO A 116 -8.94 -7.69 1.93
CA PRO A 116 -9.61 -8.06 0.68
C PRO A 116 -9.24 -9.49 0.27
N ALA A 117 -10.19 -10.18 -0.36
CA ALA A 117 -9.96 -11.52 -0.89
C ALA A 117 -8.92 -11.44 -2.02
N ARG A 118 -7.74 -12.04 -1.80
CA ARG A 118 -6.61 -12.02 -2.76
C ARG A 118 -6.71 -13.10 -3.85
N SER A 119 -7.72 -13.96 -3.84
CA SER A 119 -7.82 -15.14 -4.71
C SER A 119 -7.92 -14.81 -6.21
N GLU A 120 -8.43 -13.63 -6.56
CA GLU A 120 -8.60 -13.20 -7.96
C GLU A 120 -7.52 -12.21 -8.43
N ARG A 121 -6.60 -11.80 -7.54
CA ARG A 121 -5.54 -10.82 -7.83
C ARG A 121 -4.22 -11.51 -8.19
N GLU A 122 -3.44 -10.89 -9.08
CA GLU A 122 -2.05 -11.31 -9.31
C GLU A 122 -1.28 -11.29 -7.96
N PRO A 123 -0.50 -12.33 -7.64
CA PRO A 123 0.24 -12.35 -6.37
C PRO A 123 1.39 -11.33 -6.42
N LEU A 124 1.67 -10.63 -5.31
CA LEU A 124 2.71 -9.58 -5.27
C LEU A 124 4.08 -10.02 -5.82
N ARG A 125 4.51 -11.26 -5.53
CA ARG A 125 5.76 -11.84 -6.05
C ARG A 125 5.87 -11.77 -7.58
N TRP A 126 4.75 -11.81 -8.29
CA TRP A 126 4.69 -11.71 -9.74
C TRP A 126 5.06 -10.31 -10.23
N HIS A 127 4.52 -9.25 -9.60
CA HIS A 127 4.88 -7.87 -9.94
C HIS A 127 6.37 -7.61 -9.74
N TYR A 128 6.95 -8.10 -8.64
CA TYR A 128 8.40 -8.02 -8.40
C TYR A 128 9.20 -8.69 -9.51
N GLN A 129 8.78 -9.89 -9.96
CA GLN A 129 9.42 -10.58 -11.07
C GLN A 129 9.31 -9.79 -12.39
N VAL A 130 8.13 -9.23 -12.70
CA VAL A 130 7.91 -8.44 -13.92
C VAL A 130 8.82 -7.22 -13.96
N ILE A 131 8.87 -6.44 -12.87
CA ILE A 131 9.73 -5.24 -12.77
C ILE A 131 11.20 -5.64 -12.83
N GLY A 132 11.61 -6.67 -12.09
CA GLY A 132 12.98 -7.14 -12.05
C GLY A 132 13.47 -7.65 -13.41
N ASN A 133 12.67 -8.46 -14.10
CA ASN A 133 13.04 -9.03 -15.40
C ASN A 133 13.12 -7.96 -16.50
N GLN A 134 12.22 -6.97 -16.47
CA GLN A 134 12.26 -5.83 -17.38
C GLN A 134 13.53 -4.99 -17.15
N ARG A 135 13.84 -4.65 -15.89
CA ARG A 135 15.01 -3.81 -15.57
C ARG A 135 16.34 -4.52 -15.74
N LEU A 136 16.42 -5.81 -15.43
CA LEU A 136 17.66 -6.58 -15.47
C LEU A 136 17.95 -7.14 -16.87
N ASN A 137 16.94 -7.71 -17.52
CA ASN A 137 17.10 -8.48 -18.75
C ASN A 137 16.44 -7.82 -19.97
N GLY A 138 15.76 -6.68 -19.82
CA GLY A 138 15.06 -6.01 -20.92
C GLY A 138 13.87 -6.81 -21.47
N VAL A 139 13.36 -7.78 -20.71
CA VAL A 139 12.27 -8.65 -21.17
C VAL A 139 10.95 -7.93 -21.04
N VAL A 140 10.23 -7.80 -22.16
CA VAL A 140 8.88 -7.23 -22.20
C VAL A 140 7.96 -8.07 -21.31
N PRO A 141 7.14 -7.44 -20.45
CA PRO A 141 6.21 -8.16 -19.59
C PRO A 141 5.30 -9.13 -20.37
N PRO A 142 5.08 -10.35 -19.85
CA PRO A 142 4.32 -11.39 -20.55
C PRO A 142 2.87 -10.97 -20.82
N GLN A 143 2.28 -10.09 -20.01
CA GLN A 143 0.94 -9.55 -20.22
C GLN A 143 0.79 -8.76 -21.53
N LEU A 144 1.90 -8.34 -22.16
CA LEU A 144 1.89 -7.56 -23.40
C LEU A 144 2.30 -8.41 -24.62
N GLN A 145 2.50 -9.71 -24.44
CA GLN A 145 2.97 -10.62 -25.49
C GLN A 145 1.81 -11.38 -26.19
N GLU A 146 0.55 -11.03 -25.87
CA GLU A 146 -0.66 -11.57 -26.49
C GLU A 146 -1.03 -10.85 -27.81
#